data_AF-A0A7V9DEI1-F1
#
_entry.id   AF-A0A7V9DEI1-F1
#
_cell.length_a   1.000
_cell.length_b   1.000
_cell.length_c   1.000
_cell.angle_alpha   90.00
_cell.angle_beta   90.00
_cell.angle_gamma   90.00
#
_symmetry.space_group_name_H-M   'P 1'
#
loop_
_entity.id
_entity.type
_entity.pdbx_description
1 polymer ?
#
loop_
_entity_poly.entity_id
_entity_poly.type
_entity_poly.pdbx_seq_one_letter_code
_entity_poly.pdbx_strand_id
1 'polypeptide(L)'
;MSNPFITSLEKHTEADWLAAIDSLAADIHEVDRTATQVWFRFYPLDLVLYLNSAKNPDEAKRNFAMQGDFGLEDRIDTSHNFLYGHRFWPDVKAAIDKRNDSAEPATDLPK
;
A
#
# COMPACT_ATOMS: atom_id res chain seq x y z
N MET A 1 10.18 22.34 -6.39
CA MET A 1 11.46 21.62 -6.55
C MET A 1 11.12 20.29 -7.20
N SER A 2 11.87 19.84 -8.20
CA SER A 2 11.60 18.52 -8.80
C SER A 2 11.91 17.43 -7.78
N ASN A 3 10.89 16.68 -7.36
CA ASN A 3 11.08 15.47 -6.58
C ASN A 3 11.68 14.39 -7.49
N PRO A 4 12.89 13.86 -7.18
CA PRO A 4 13.53 12.82 -7.98
C PRO A 4 12.66 11.57 -8.20
N PHE A 5 11.80 11.24 -7.23
CA PHE A 5 10.84 10.16 -7.34
C PHE A 5 9.82 10.43 -8.46
N ILE A 6 9.17 11.59 -8.44
CA ILE A 6 8.21 12.00 -9.47
C ILE A 6 8.87 12.06 -10.85
N THR A 7 10.08 12.61 -10.96
CA THR A 7 10.84 12.64 -12.23
C THR A 7 11.18 11.24 -12.74
N SER A 8 11.34 10.25 -11.86
CA SER A 8 11.49 8.86 -12.29
C SER A 8 10.18 8.29 -12.83
N LEU A 9 9.05 8.62 -12.20
CA LEU A 9 7.73 8.15 -12.58
C LEU A 9 7.28 8.65 -13.96
N GLU A 10 7.74 9.82 -14.40
CA GLU A 10 7.48 10.38 -15.75
C GLU A 10 7.92 9.46 -16.90
N LYS A 11 8.76 8.46 -16.64
CA LYS A 11 9.26 7.50 -17.62
C LYS A 11 8.35 6.29 -17.80
N HIS A 12 7.27 6.21 -17.02
CA HIS A 12 6.38 5.07 -16.95
C HIS A 12 4.95 5.47 -17.31
N THR A 13 4.19 4.52 -17.84
CA THR A 13 2.76 4.66 -18.10
C THR A 13 1.93 4.09 -16.95
N GLU A 14 0.64 4.42 -16.89
CA GLU A 14 -0.30 3.75 -15.96
C GLU A 14 -0.31 2.22 -16.15
N ALA A 15 -0.11 1.74 -17.39
CA ALA A 15 -0.02 0.30 -17.64
C ALA A 15 1.24 -0.32 -17.00
N ASP A 16 2.38 0.36 -17.09
CA ASP A 16 3.62 -0.07 -16.41
C ASP A 16 3.46 -0.06 -14.89
N TRP A 17 2.74 0.92 -14.36
CA TRP A 17 2.41 1.04 -12.94
C TRP A 17 1.60 -0.15 -12.42
N LEU A 18 0.49 -0.48 -13.11
CA LEU A 18 -0.36 -1.61 -12.76
C LEU A 18 0.38 -2.94 -12.93
N ALA A 19 1.15 -3.10 -14.01
CA ALA A 19 1.96 -4.29 -14.22
C ALA A 19 3.02 -4.48 -13.13
N ALA A 20 3.62 -3.40 -12.62
CA ALA A 20 4.54 -3.46 -11.50
C ALA A 20 3.85 -3.98 -10.23
N ILE A 21 2.67 -3.46 -9.89
CA ILE A 21 1.89 -3.91 -8.73
C ILE A 21 1.48 -5.38 -8.87
N ASP A 22 1.05 -5.79 -10.07
CA ASP A 22 0.68 -7.18 -10.35
C ASP A 22 1.87 -8.13 -10.23
N SER A 23 3.06 -7.72 -10.68
CA SER A 23 4.27 -8.53 -10.53
C SER A 23 4.66 -8.76 -9.07
N LEU A 24 4.42 -7.76 -8.21
CA LEU A 24 4.65 -7.87 -6.76
C LEU A 24 3.64 -8.78 -6.07
N ALA A 25 2.48 -9.05 -6.68
CA ALA A 25 1.43 -9.83 -6.04
C ALA A 25 1.91 -11.24 -5.65
N ALA A 26 2.82 -11.85 -6.43
CA ALA A 26 3.38 -13.15 -6.10
C ALA A 26 4.20 -13.14 -4.80
N ASP A 27 4.89 -12.03 -4.53
CA ASP A 27 5.80 -11.85 -3.39
C ASP A 27 5.10 -11.26 -2.16
N ILE A 28 3.89 -10.72 -2.33
CA ILE A 28 3.06 -10.20 -1.24
C ILE A 28 2.27 -11.35 -0.58
N HIS A 29 2.22 -11.35 0.75
CA HIS A 29 1.42 -12.28 1.52
C HIS A 29 -0.07 -12.16 1.15
N GLU A 30 -0.81 -13.28 1.10
CA GLU A 30 -2.20 -13.31 0.62
C GLU A 30 -3.12 -12.28 1.30
N VAL A 31 -2.89 -12.03 2.60
CA VAL A 31 -3.65 -11.08 3.43
C VAL A 31 -3.50 -9.65 2.92
N ASP A 32 -2.32 -9.29 2.41
CA ASP A 32 -1.99 -7.92 2.04
C ASP A 32 -2.13 -7.66 0.54
N ARG A 33 -2.19 -8.70 -0.32
CA ARG A 33 -2.29 -8.54 -1.80
C ARG A 33 -3.39 -7.59 -2.23
N THR A 34 -4.60 -7.82 -1.74
CA THR A 34 -5.77 -7.00 -2.06
C THR A 34 -5.64 -5.59 -1.48
N ALA A 35 -5.09 -5.46 -0.27
CA ALA A 35 -4.87 -4.17 0.36
C ALA A 35 -3.87 -3.32 -0.44
N THR A 36 -2.78 -3.92 -0.91
CA THR A 36 -1.80 -3.27 -1.79
C THR A 36 -2.46 -2.79 -3.08
N GLN A 37 -3.20 -3.65 -3.77
CA GLN A 37 -3.92 -3.31 -5.01
C GLN A 37 -4.88 -2.12 -4.81
N VAL A 38 -5.70 -2.16 -3.75
CA VAL A 38 -6.64 -1.08 -3.42
C VAL A 38 -5.89 0.22 -3.11
N TRP A 39 -4.83 0.16 -2.31
CA TRP A 39 -4.06 1.33 -1.91
C TRP A 39 -3.48 2.06 -3.14
N PHE A 40 -2.81 1.32 -4.02
CA PHE A 40 -2.21 1.90 -5.23
C PHE A 40 -3.25 2.41 -6.23
N ARG A 41 -4.49 1.90 -6.21
CA ARG A 41 -5.59 2.40 -7.06
C ARG A 41 -6.10 3.77 -6.63
N PHE A 42 -5.92 4.17 -5.37
CA PHE A 42 -6.22 5.53 -4.90
C PHE A 42 -5.24 6.57 -5.41
N TYR A 43 -4.08 6.14 -5.92
CA TYR A 43 -3.02 7.02 -6.45
C TYR A 43 -2.62 6.60 -7.86
N PRO A 44 -3.49 6.80 -8.86
CA PRO A 44 -3.16 6.49 -10.26
C PRO A 44 -2.01 7.39 -10.72
N LEU A 45 -1.05 6.81 -11.44
CA LEU A 45 0.11 7.50 -11.97
C LEU A 45 -0.31 8.59 -12.96
N ASP A 46 -1.30 8.34 -13.81
CA ASP A 46 -1.81 9.35 -14.76
C ASP A 46 -2.26 10.64 -14.06
N LEU A 47 -2.88 10.52 -12.88
CA LEU A 47 -3.28 11.68 -12.08
C LEU A 47 -2.05 12.43 -11.55
N VAL A 48 -1.06 11.71 -11.06
CA VAL A 48 0.19 12.28 -10.54
C VAL A 48 0.91 13.04 -11.66
N LEU A 49 1.04 12.45 -12.84
CA LEU A 49 1.68 13.09 -13.99
C LEU A 49 0.90 14.31 -14.47
N TYR A 50 -0.43 14.20 -14.54
CA TYR A 50 -1.31 15.31 -14.91
C TYR A 50 -1.12 16.51 -13.96
N LEU A 51 -1.20 16.28 -12.64
CA LEU A 51 -1.07 17.34 -11.65
C LEU A 51 0.32 17.99 -11.64
N ASN A 52 1.39 17.20 -11.88
CA ASN A 52 2.76 17.72 -11.95
C ASN A 52 3.04 18.50 -13.24
N SER A 53 2.39 18.14 -14.35
CA SER A 53 2.51 18.86 -15.63
C SER A 53 1.70 20.16 -15.68
N ALA A 54 0.74 20.36 -14.75
CA ALA A 54 -0.12 21.52 -14.72
C ALA A 54 0.64 22.79 -14.32
N LYS A 55 0.46 23.87 -15.08
CA LYS A 55 1.04 25.20 -14.76
C LYS A 55 0.56 25.74 -13.41
N ASN A 56 -0.64 25.36 -12.98
CA ASN A 56 -1.23 25.73 -11.70
C ASN A 56 -1.85 24.48 -11.04
N PRO A 57 -1.07 23.72 -10.25
CA PRO A 57 -1.51 22.46 -9.64
C PRO A 57 -2.73 22.63 -8.73
N ASP A 58 -2.86 23.74 -8.02
CA ASP A 58 -3.98 23.99 -7.11
C ASP A 58 -5.29 24.22 -7.85
N GLU A 59 -5.23 24.88 -9.01
CA GLU A 59 -6.37 25.04 -9.89
C GLU A 59 -6.74 23.72 -10.58
N ALA A 60 -5.74 22.95 -11.01
CA ALA A 60 -5.96 21.62 -11.56
C ALA A 60 -6.68 20.71 -10.55
N LYS A 61 -6.24 20.67 -9.28
CA LYS A 61 -6.91 19.92 -8.20
C LYS A 61 -8.35 20.36 -7.97
N ARG A 62 -8.62 21.68 -8.00
CA ARG A 62 -9.99 22.22 -7.85
C ARG A 62 -10.92 21.75 -8.97
N ASN A 63 -10.43 21.64 -10.20
CA ASN A 63 -11.24 21.22 -11.35
C ASN A 63 -11.72 19.77 -11.25
N PHE A 64 -11.01 18.90 -10.53
CA PHE A 64 -11.42 17.51 -10.29
C PHE A 64 -12.37 17.36 -9.09
N ALA A 65 -12.77 18.44 -8.43
CA ALA A 65 -13.54 18.42 -7.19
C ALA A 65 -12.96 17.45 -6.15
N MET A 66 -11.62 17.33 -6.12
CA MET A 66 -10.91 16.40 -5.25
C MET A 66 -11.19 16.73 -3.79
N GLN A 67 -11.97 15.88 -3.12
CA GLN A 67 -12.20 15.97 -1.68
C GLN A 67 -11.16 15.12 -0.95
N GLY A 68 -10.17 15.77 -0.36
CA GLY A 68 -9.12 15.11 0.42
C GLY A 68 -7.71 15.37 -0.11
N ASP A 69 -6.75 14.59 0.38
CA ASP A 69 -5.34 14.69 0.03
C ASP A 69 -4.92 13.50 -0.85
N PHE A 70 -4.61 13.80 -2.10
CA PHE A 70 -4.29 12.83 -3.16
C PHE A 70 -2.81 12.90 -3.59
N GLY A 71 -1.96 13.59 -2.82
CA GLY A 71 -0.53 13.65 -3.12
C GLY A 71 0.13 12.28 -2.95
N LEU A 72 0.57 11.65 -4.04
CA LEU A 72 1.28 10.37 -3.96
C LEU A 72 2.60 10.51 -3.19
N GLU A 73 3.35 11.58 -3.44
CA GLU A 73 4.64 11.85 -2.78
C GLU A 73 4.55 11.81 -1.25
N ASP A 74 3.52 12.45 -0.68
CA ASP A 74 3.36 12.52 0.77
C ASP A 74 2.77 11.24 1.38
N ARG A 75 2.24 10.33 0.54
CA ARG A 75 1.43 9.19 0.98
C ARG A 75 2.08 7.84 0.72
N ILE A 76 3.02 7.73 -0.22
CA ILE A 76 3.67 6.47 -0.61
C ILE A 76 4.26 5.71 0.58
N ASP A 77 4.85 6.43 1.54
CA ASP A 77 5.47 5.84 2.73
C ASP A 77 4.47 5.55 3.85
N THR A 78 3.23 6.04 3.76
CA THR A 78 2.22 5.87 4.83
C THR A 78 1.54 4.50 4.81
N SER A 79 1.81 3.68 3.80
CA SER A 79 1.25 2.35 3.60
C SER A 79 1.50 1.41 4.80
N HIS A 80 2.59 1.59 5.55
CA HIS A 80 2.85 0.83 6.78
C HIS A 80 1.78 1.04 7.87
N ASN A 81 1.03 2.14 7.82
CA ASN A 81 -0.11 2.38 8.72
C ASN A 81 -1.34 1.58 8.32
N PHE A 82 -1.39 1.12 7.07
CA PHE A 82 -2.52 0.40 6.48
C PHE A 82 -2.32 -1.12 6.49
N LEU A 83 -1.08 -1.60 6.64
CA LEU A 83 -0.78 -3.01 6.84
C LEU A 83 -1.35 -3.48 8.17
N TYR A 84 -2.58 -4.00 8.08
CA TYR A 84 -3.42 -4.43 9.20
C TYR A 84 -2.67 -5.38 10.14
N GLY A 85 -1.79 -6.24 9.58
CA GLY A 85 -0.98 -7.18 10.34
C GLY A 85 -0.07 -6.52 11.37
N HIS A 86 0.57 -5.39 11.07
CA HIS A 86 1.60 -4.80 11.96
C HIS A 86 1.02 -4.36 13.30
N ARG A 87 -0.18 -3.77 13.31
CA ARG A 87 -0.82 -3.27 14.53
C ARG A 87 -1.22 -4.41 15.48
N PHE A 88 -1.68 -5.54 14.95
CA PHE A 88 -2.18 -6.66 15.75
C PHE A 88 -1.15 -7.76 15.98
N TRP A 89 0.00 -7.71 15.29
CA TRP A 89 1.06 -8.70 15.42
C TRP A 89 1.59 -8.90 16.86
N PRO A 90 1.73 -7.85 17.69
CA PRO A 90 2.09 -8.02 19.10
C PRO A 90 1.04 -8.83 19.88
N ASP A 91 -0.25 -8.54 19.68
CA ASP A 91 -1.36 -9.20 20.37
C ASP A 91 -1.52 -10.66 19.92
N VAL A 92 -1.32 -10.92 18.62
CA VAL A 92 -1.32 -12.29 18.05
C VAL A 92 -0.20 -13.13 18.65
N LYS A 93 1.03 -12.59 18.76
CA LYS A 93 2.14 -13.30 19.41
C LYS A 93 1.84 -13.61 20.87
N ALA A 94 1.34 -12.64 21.62
CA ALA A 94 0.96 -12.84 23.03
C ALA A 94 -0.13 -13.93 23.19
N ALA A 95 -1.10 -14.00 22.28
CA ALA A 95 -2.13 -15.04 22.28
C ALA A 95 -1.58 -16.44 21.97
N ILE A 96 -0.61 -16.54 21.05
CA ILE A 96 0.08 -17.80 20.71
C ILE A 96 0.93 -18.26 21.90
N ASP A 97 1.71 -17.37 22.51
CA ASP A 97 2.55 -17.68 23.68
C ASP A 97 1.69 -18.16 24.84
N LYS A 98 0.60 -17.43 25.15
CA LYS A 98 -0.36 -17.85 26.18
C LYS A 98 -0.98 -19.21 25.88
N ARG A 99 -1.30 -19.51 24.62
CA ARG A 99 -1.84 -20.82 24.21
C ARG A 99 -0.80 -21.92 24.41
N ASN A 100 0.47 -21.67 24.09
CA ASN A 100 1.55 -22.62 24.30
C ASN A 100 1.83 -22.85 25.79
N ASP A 101 1.77 -21.80 26.61
CA ASP A 101 1.91 -21.90 28.08
C ASP A 101 0.73 -22.64 28.74
N SER A 102 -0.43 -22.62 28.09
CA SER A 102 -1.66 -23.27 28.57
C SER A 102 -1.90 -24.65 27.95
N ALA A 103 -1.10 -25.04 26.95
CA ALA A 103 -1.26 -26.32 26.29
C ALA A 103 -0.53 -27.40 27.11
N GLU A 104 -1.30 -28.32 27.71
CA GLU A 104 -0.74 -29.62 28.11
C GLU A 104 -0.08 -30.28 26.89
N PRO A 105 1.04 -31.01 27.08
CA PRO A 105 1.76 -31.64 25.99
C PRO A 105 0.80 -32.49 25.16
N ALA A 106 0.78 -32.26 23.85
CA ALA A 106 -0.11 -32.92 22.92
C ALA A 106 0.01 -34.45 23.07
N THR A 107 -1.03 -35.07 23.61
CA THR A 107 -1.20 -36.52 23.53
C THR A 107 -1.32 -36.87 22.04
N ASP A 108 -0.37 -37.66 21.54
CA ASP A 108 -0.32 -38.19 20.18
C ASP A 108 -1.73 -38.57 19.68
N LEU A 109 -2.17 -37.94 18.59
CA LEU A 109 -3.33 -38.40 17.85
C LEU A 109 -2.88 -39.59 16.98
N PRO A 110 -3.57 -40.75 17.03
CA PRO A 110 -3.18 -41.93 16.28
C PRO A 110 -3.29 -41.68 14.77
N LYS A 111 -2.31 -42.23 14.04
CA LYS A 111 -2.13 -42.15 12.58
C LYS A 111 -3.37 -42.56 11.78
#